data_AF-A0A2C9UIS8-F1
#
_entry.id   AF-A0A2C9UIS8-F1
#
_cell.length_a   1.000
_cell.length_b   1.000
_cell.length_c   1.000
_cell.angle_alpha   90.00
_cell.angle_beta   90.00
_cell.angle_gamma   90.00
#
_symmetry.space_group_name_H-M   'P 1'
#
loop_
_entity.id
_entity.type
_entity.pdbx_description
1 polymer ?
#
loop_
_entity_poly.entity_id
_entity_poly.type
_entity_poly.pdbx_seq_one_letter_code
_entity_poly.pdbx_strand_id
1 'polypeptide(L)'
;MPAAGSKGMPKNPGEVKDDTSSSREEKQILMRALSNPPFGNYRVWWSLADSKYAGTALLVKKYYQPVKVSFSLDRTASKYEPEGRVILAEFETFRLLNTYVPNNGWKEEENSFQRRRKWDKRMLEFVVQLSDKPLIWCGDLNVSHEEVDVSHPEFFSSAKQNGYVPPNKEDCGQPGFTLNERKRFGAILREGKLIDTYRYLHKEKDMERGFSWSGNPIGKYRGKRMRIDYFIVSEKFKDRIVSCEIHGKGIELQGFYGSDHCPVSLELSPAISDSNEG
;
A
#
# COMPACT_ATOMS: atom_id res chain seq x y z
N MET A 1 -10.10 -1.34 8.67
CA MET A 1 -10.89 -0.39 7.84
C MET A 1 -12.37 -0.74 7.96
N PRO A 2 -13.29 0.24 7.85
CA PRO A 2 -14.72 -0.04 7.81
C PRO A 2 -15.12 -0.81 6.54
N ALA A 3 -16.20 -1.57 6.60
CA ALA A 3 -16.80 -2.19 5.42
C ALA A 3 -17.67 -1.19 4.64
N ALA A 4 -18.03 -1.55 3.41
CA ALA A 4 -18.99 -0.83 2.57
C ALA A 4 -20.45 -1.13 2.97
N GLY A 5 -21.34 -0.14 2.82
CA GLY A 5 -22.79 -0.37 2.67
C GLY A 5 -23.71 0.39 3.62
N SER A 6 -24.66 1.15 3.05
CA SER A 6 -25.61 1.96 3.81
C SER A 6 -26.93 1.22 4.07
N LYS A 7 -27.58 1.46 5.21
CA LYS A 7 -28.83 0.78 5.59
C LYS A 7 -29.93 0.93 4.53
N GLY A 8 -30.43 -0.18 3.99
CA GLY A 8 -31.59 -0.19 3.08
C GLY A 8 -31.32 0.29 1.65
N MET A 9 -30.04 0.48 1.28
CA MET A 9 -29.63 0.92 -0.06
C MET A 9 -28.72 -0.13 -0.73
N PRO A 10 -28.57 -0.11 -2.07
CA PRO A 10 -27.52 -0.87 -2.74
C PRO A 10 -26.14 -0.52 -2.15
N LYS A 11 -25.28 -1.52 -1.96
CA LYS A 11 -23.95 -1.29 -1.36
C LYS A 11 -23.14 -0.30 -2.19
N ASN A 12 -22.59 0.70 -1.52
CA ASN A 12 -21.71 1.71 -2.11
C ASN A 12 -20.30 1.59 -1.49
N PRO A 13 -19.29 1.13 -2.24
CA PRO A 13 -17.90 1.07 -1.78
C PRO A 13 -17.28 2.42 -1.40
N GLY A 14 -17.90 3.54 -1.80
CA GLY A 14 -17.52 4.89 -1.39
C GLY A 14 -18.10 5.33 -0.03
N GLU A 15 -18.93 4.51 0.62
CA GLU A 15 -19.60 4.86 1.86
C GLU A 15 -19.32 3.86 2.99
N VAL A 16 -18.94 4.42 4.14
CA VAL A 16 -18.75 3.68 5.37
C VAL A 16 -20.08 3.08 5.84
N LYS A 17 -20.02 1.78 6.16
CA LYS A 17 -21.17 0.99 6.57
C LYS A 17 -21.91 1.54 7.80
N ASP A 18 -23.24 1.50 7.78
CA ASP A 18 -24.09 2.02 8.87
C ASP A 18 -25.41 1.25 9.11
N ASP A 19 -25.49 0.01 8.63
CA ASP A 19 -26.69 -0.84 8.75
C ASP A 19 -26.95 -1.33 10.18
N THR A 20 -25.90 -1.64 10.95
CA THR A 20 -25.96 -2.04 12.36
C THR A 20 -25.72 -0.88 13.32
N SER A 21 -26.13 -1.03 14.59
CA SER A 21 -25.84 -0.02 15.63
C SER A 21 -24.34 0.16 15.86
N SER A 22 -23.57 -0.94 15.91
CA SER A 22 -22.11 -0.89 16.04
C SER A 22 -21.45 -0.16 14.87
N SER A 23 -21.85 -0.45 13.62
CA SER A 23 -21.29 0.25 12.46
C SER A 23 -21.69 1.75 12.41
N ARG A 24 -22.87 2.11 12.93
CA ARG A 24 -23.27 3.53 13.07
C ARG A 24 -22.37 4.28 14.06
N GLU A 25 -22.07 3.67 15.20
CA GLU A 25 -21.18 4.25 16.20
C GLU A 25 -19.75 4.40 15.66
N GLU A 26 -19.21 3.38 15.01
CA GLU A 26 -17.90 3.43 14.33
C GLU A 26 -17.85 4.56 13.29
N LYS A 27 -18.88 4.66 12.43
CA LYS A 27 -19.01 5.72 11.43
C LYS A 27 -19.06 7.10 12.09
N GLN A 28 -19.82 7.26 13.18
CA GLN A 28 -19.92 8.53 13.88
C GLN A 28 -18.59 8.99 14.48
N ILE A 29 -17.84 8.08 15.12
CA ILE A 29 -16.51 8.36 15.66
C ILE A 29 -15.57 8.80 14.52
N LEU A 30 -15.57 8.05 13.41
CA LEU A 30 -14.73 8.32 12.25
C LEU A 30 -15.07 9.68 11.62
N MET A 31 -16.34 9.95 11.35
CA MET A 31 -16.78 11.20 10.74
C MET A 31 -16.52 12.40 11.66
N ARG A 32 -16.63 12.23 12.98
CA ARG A 32 -16.24 13.26 13.96
C ARG A 32 -14.74 13.54 13.86
N ALA A 33 -13.88 12.52 13.83
CA ALA A 33 -12.44 12.72 13.69
C ALA A 33 -12.09 13.44 12.37
N LEU A 34 -12.71 13.04 11.26
CA LEU A 34 -12.48 13.64 9.94
C LEU A 34 -13.01 15.07 9.81
N SER A 35 -13.97 15.47 10.63
CA SER A 35 -14.51 16.84 10.64
C SER A 35 -13.70 17.82 11.48
N ASN A 36 -12.80 17.33 12.35
CA ASN A 36 -11.98 18.15 13.25
C ASN A 36 -10.57 18.38 12.68
N PRO A 37 -9.87 19.47 13.08
CA PRO A 37 -8.47 19.66 12.73
C PRO A 37 -7.57 18.48 13.17
N PRO A 38 -6.58 18.09 12.36
CA PRO A 38 -6.20 18.69 11.08
C PRO A 38 -7.05 18.21 9.88
N PHE A 39 -7.87 17.16 10.05
CA PHE A 39 -8.55 16.46 8.96
C PHE A 39 -9.74 17.20 8.35
N GLY A 40 -10.34 18.16 9.06
CA GLY A 40 -11.45 18.97 8.55
C GLY A 40 -11.13 19.72 7.25
N ASN A 41 -9.84 19.92 6.94
CA ASN A 41 -9.35 20.53 5.70
C ASN A 41 -8.99 19.51 4.60
N TYR A 42 -9.37 18.24 4.74
CA TYR A 42 -9.13 17.19 3.77
C TYR A 42 -10.43 16.74 3.09
N ARG A 43 -10.33 16.32 1.83
CA ARG A 43 -11.31 15.49 1.14
C ARG A 43 -10.89 14.04 1.33
N VAL A 44 -11.87 13.17 1.53
CA VAL A 44 -11.65 11.73 1.73
C VAL A 44 -12.35 10.97 0.63
N TRP A 45 -11.63 10.06 -0.02
CA TRP A 45 -12.20 9.03 -0.88
C TRP A 45 -12.03 7.69 -0.21
N TRP A 46 -13.08 6.88 -0.27
CA TRP A 46 -13.09 5.52 0.25
C TRP A 46 -13.17 4.55 -0.91
N SER A 47 -12.49 3.42 -0.79
CA SER A 47 -12.65 2.26 -1.68
C SER A 47 -12.77 1.06 -0.75
N LEU A 48 -13.99 0.67 -0.40
CA LEU A 48 -14.25 -0.30 0.67
C LEU A 48 -14.71 -1.65 0.12
N ALA A 49 -14.29 -2.71 0.79
CA ALA A 49 -14.82 -4.05 0.54
C ALA A 49 -16.16 -4.26 1.24
N ASP A 50 -16.88 -5.31 0.84
CA ASP A 50 -18.13 -5.74 1.47
C ASP A 50 -17.97 -6.27 2.90
N SER A 51 -16.74 -6.58 3.30
CA SER A 51 -16.38 -7.05 4.64
C SER A 51 -15.40 -6.06 5.29
N LYS A 52 -15.11 -6.27 6.58
CA LYS A 52 -14.06 -5.50 7.28
C LYS A 52 -12.63 -5.91 6.86
N TYR A 53 -12.51 -6.81 5.88
CA TYR A 53 -11.24 -7.25 5.30
C TYR A 53 -10.93 -6.42 4.05
N ALA A 54 -9.73 -5.85 3.99
CA ALA A 54 -9.29 -4.89 2.96
C ALA A 54 -9.99 -3.52 3.05
N GLY A 55 -10.17 -2.86 1.91
CA GLY A 55 -10.56 -1.46 1.82
C GLY A 55 -9.41 -0.47 2.04
N THR A 56 -9.49 0.67 1.38
CA THR A 56 -8.50 1.75 1.42
C THR A 56 -9.19 3.11 1.50
N ALA A 57 -8.45 4.12 1.95
CA ALA A 57 -8.87 5.51 1.92
C ALA A 57 -7.74 6.39 1.38
N LEU A 58 -8.12 7.50 0.75
CA LEU A 58 -7.21 8.55 0.33
C LEU A 58 -7.69 9.88 0.88
N LEU A 59 -6.81 10.58 1.61
CA LEU A 59 -7.06 11.91 2.15
C LEU A 59 -6.20 12.92 1.40
N VAL A 60 -6.83 13.91 0.76
CA VAL A 60 -6.12 15.00 0.07
C VAL A 60 -6.59 16.34 0.64
N LYS A 61 -5.67 17.26 0.95
CA LYS A 61 -6.05 18.61 1.40
C LYS A 61 -6.99 19.26 0.38
N LYS A 62 -8.06 19.91 0.84
CA LYS A 62 -9.13 20.49 0.02
C LYS A 62 -8.66 21.49 -1.03
N TYR A 63 -7.51 22.14 -0.81
CA TYR A 63 -6.87 23.06 -1.75
C TYR A 63 -6.32 22.36 -3.00
N TYR A 64 -5.92 21.09 -2.91
CA TYR A 64 -5.50 20.30 -4.06
C TYR A 64 -6.71 19.57 -4.66
N GLN A 65 -6.82 19.63 -5.99
CA GLN A 65 -7.96 19.07 -6.70
C GLN A 65 -7.49 18.05 -7.74
N PRO A 66 -7.73 16.75 -7.51
CA PRO A 66 -7.58 15.75 -8.56
C PRO A 66 -8.54 16.05 -9.71
N VAL A 67 -8.06 15.90 -10.95
CA VAL A 67 -8.85 15.98 -12.18
C VAL A 67 -9.83 14.80 -12.25
N LYS A 68 -9.38 13.62 -11.83
CA LYS A 68 -10.18 12.39 -11.81
C LYS A 68 -9.76 11.51 -10.64
N VAL A 69 -10.71 10.80 -10.05
CA VAL A 69 -10.44 9.72 -9.10
C VAL A 69 -11.13 8.45 -9.59
N SER A 70 -10.39 7.35 -9.66
CA SER A 70 -10.88 6.02 -10.04
C SER A 70 -10.46 4.96 -9.02
N PHE A 71 -11.14 3.82 -9.05
CA PHE A 71 -11.07 2.81 -7.98
C PHE A 71 -10.72 1.41 -8.50
N SER A 72 -10.03 1.38 -9.64
CA SER A 72 -9.62 0.18 -10.37
C SER A 72 -8.32 0.45 -11.11
N LEU A 73 -7.49 -0.60 -11.25
CA LEU A 73 -6.34 -0.56 -12.16
C LEU A 73 -6.77 -0.58 -13.64
N ASP A 74 -7.98 -1.08 -13.93
CA ASP A 74 -8.56 -0.95 -15.27
C ASP A 74 -9.12 0.46 -15.45
N ARG A 75 -8.46 1.26 -16.27
CA ARG A 75 -8.81 2.68 -16.51
C ARG A 75 -10.13 2.86 -17.25
N THR A 76 -10.64 1.82 -17.89
CA THR A 76 -11.95 1.84 -18.58
C THR A 76 -13.09 1.46 -17.64
N ALA A 77 -12.79 0.83 -16.50
CA ALA A 77 -13.78 0.48 -15.50
C ALA A 77 -14.36 1.73 -14.83
N SER A 78 -15.69 1.80 -14.81
CA SER A 78 -16.44 2.83 -14.08
C SER A 78 -16.80 2.42 -12.66
N LYS A 79 -16.48 1.17 -12.27
CA LYS A 79 -16.84 0.57 -10.99
C LYS A 79 -15.63 0.42 -10.08
N TYR A 80 -15.90 0.40 -8.78
CA TYR A 80 -14.94 0.01 -7.75
C TYR A 80 -14.51 -1.44 -7.93
N GLU A 81 -13.26 -1.74 -7.60
CA GLU A 81 -12.85 -3.13 -7.40
C GLU A 81 -13.53 -3.72 -6.15
N PRO A 82 -14.00 -4.99 -6.20
CA PRO A 82 -14.78 -5.59 -5.12
C PRO A 82 -14.10 -5.60 -3.74
N GLU A 83 -12.77 -5.66 -3.70
CA GLU A 83 -11.99 -5.68 -2.45
C GLU A 83 -11.52 -4.29 -1.98
N GLY A 84 -11.84 -3.21 -2.71
CA GLY A 84 -11.51 -1.85 -2.30
C GLY A 84 -10.00 -1.54 -2.22
N ARG A 85 -9.19 -2.23 -3.02
CA ARG A 85 -7.71 -2.21 -2.92
C ARG A 85 -7.02 -1.12 -3.72
N VAL A 86 -7.78 -0.28 -4.43
CA VAL A 86 -7.24 0.70 -5.38
C VAL A 86 -7.95 2.04 -5.20
N ILE A 87 -7.16 3.11 -5.09
CA ILE A 87 -7.59 4.49 -5.34
C ILE A 87 -6.52 5.14 -6.21
N LEU A 88 -6.89 5.54 -7.42
CA LEU A 88 -6.05 6.29 -8.35
C LEU A 88 -6.58 7.71 -8.46
N ALA A 89 -5.84 8.68 -7.95
CA ALA A 89 -6.11 10.10 -8.11
C ALA A 89 -5.20 10.68 -9.20
N GLU A 90 -5.78 11.19 -10.28
CA GLU A 90 -5.07 11.86 -11.34
C GLU A 90 -5.07 13.38 -11.07
N PHE A 91 -3.88 13.97 -10.96
CA PHE A 91 -3.68 15.41 -10.95
C PHE A 91 -3.27 15.89 -12.35
N GLU A 92 -3.14 17.20 -12.52
CA GLU A 92 -2.72 17.79 -13.79
C GLU A 92 -1.35 17.24 -14.22
N THR A 93 -0.39 17.23 -13.30
CA THR A 93 1.02 16.92 -13.60
C THR A 93 1.47 15.52 -13.20
N PHE A 94 0.71 14.79 -12.38
CA PHE A 94 1.08 13.45 -11.91
C PHE A 94 -0.12 12.60 -11.53
N ARG A 95 0.11 11.32 -11.24
CA ARG A 95 -0.88 10.39 -10.69
C ARG A 95 -0.44 9.90 -9.32
N LEU A 96 -1.38 9.83 -8.38
CA LEU A 96 -1.20 9.18 -7.08
C LEU A 96 -2.03 7.90 -7.05
N LEU A 97 -1.36 6.77 -6.97
CA LEU A 97 -1.96 5.46 -6.82
C LEU A 97 -1.76 4.98 -5.38
N ASN A 98 -2.84 4.82 -4.63
CA ASN A 98 -2.84 4.15 -3.34
C ASN A 98 -3.34 2.72 -3.52
N THR A 99 -2.60 1.72 -3.03
CA THR A 99 -3.03 0.33 -3.07
C THR A 99 -2.82 -0.40 -1.77
N TYR A 100 -3.73 -1.35 -1.49
CA TYR A 100 -3.50 -2.41 -0.53
C TYR A 100 -3.42 -3.76 -1.28
N VAL A 101 -2.20 -4.18 -1.60
CA VAL A 101 -1.95 -5.37 -2.43
C VAL A 101 -2.41 -6.64 -1.71
N PRO A 102 -3.08 -7.60 -2.38
CA PRO A 102 -3.44 -8.86 -1.75
C PRO A 102 -2.22 -9.59 -1.17
N ASN A 103 -2.28 -9.94 0.11
CA ASN A 103 -1.28 -10.84 0.69
C ASN A 103 -1.36 -12.22 0.00
N ASN A 104 -0.20 -12.85 -0.23
CA ASN A 104 -0.11 -14.15 -0.90
C ASN A 104 -0.73 -15.28 -0.04
N GLY A 105 -0.81 -15.12 1.27
CA GLY A 105 -1.26 -16.18 2.18
C GLY A 105 -0.26 -17.34 2.27
N TRP A 106 -0.52 -18.30 3.14
CA TRP A 106 0.40 -19.43 3.40
C TRP A 106 0.09 -20.69 2.59
N LYS A 107 -1.12 -20.78 2.03
CA LYS A 107 -1.67 -21.94 1.36
C LYS A 107 -2.52 -21.47 0.19
N GLU A 108 -2.68 -22.30 -0.83
CA GLU A 108 -3.58 -22.07 -1.98
C GLU A 108 -5.09 -22.12 -1.61
N GLU A 109 -5.43 -22.07 -0.33
CA GLU A 109 -6.82 -21.92 0.10
C GLU A 109 -7.41 -20.62 -0.51
N GLU A 110 -8.65 -20.72 -1.02
CA GLU A 110 -9.34 -19.62 -1.71
C GLU A 110 -8.58 -19.01 -2.91
N ASN A 111 -7.70 -19.79 -3.57
CA ASN A 111 -6.90 -19.34 -4.71
C ASN A 111 -5.98 -18.14 -4.38
N SER A 112 -5.46 -18.07 -3.15
CA SER A 112 -4.65 -16.95 -2.66
C SER A 112 -3.41 -16.65 -3.53
N PHE A 113 -2.64 -17.66 -3.94
CA PHE A 113 -1.45 -17.48 -4.78
C PHE A 113 -1.85 -17.03 -6.18
N GLN A 114 -2.89 -17.64 -6.77
CA GLN A 114 -3.42 -17.21 -8.06
C GLN A 114 -3.94 -15.77 -8.02
N ARG A 115 -4.62 -15.37 -6.94
CA ARG A 115 -5.11 -14.01 -6.72
C ARG A 115 -3.94 -13.01 -6.70
N ARG A 116 -2.88 -13.31 -5.95
CA ARG A 116 -1.67 -12.47 -5.92
C ARG A 116 -0.98 -12.40 -7.28
N ARG A 117 -0.78 -13.53 -7.96
CA ARG A 117 -0.17 -13.55 -9.31
C ARG A 117 -0.98 -12.74 -10.33
N LYS A 118 -2.31 -12.84 -10.30
CA LYS A 118 -3.21 -12.06 -11.16
C LYS A 118 -3.11 -10.57 -10.85
N TRP A 119 -3.01 -10.20 -9.58
CA TRP A 119 -2.78 -8.82 -9.17
C TRP A 119 -1.45 -8.28 -9.72
N ASP A 120 -0.34 -8.98 -9.48
CA ASP A 120 0.99 -8.55 -9.91
C ASP A 120 1.05 -8.38 -11.44
N LYS A 121 0.40 -9.27 -12.19
CA LYS A 121 0.27 -9.15 -13.65
C LYS A 121 -0.49 -7.88 -14.07
N ARG A 122 -1.65 -7.61 -13.46
CA ARG A 122 -2.44 -6.39 -13.73
C ARG A 122 -1.67 -5.11 -13.37
N MET A 123 -0.91 -5.16 -12.27
CA MET A 123 -0.08 -4.03 -11.85
C MET A 123 1.07 -3.77 -12.83
N LEU A 124 1.73 -4.82 -13.32
CA LEU A 124 2.75 -4.71 -14.37
C LEU A 124 2.17 -4.11 -15.66
N GLU A 125 1.03 -4.62 -16.12
CA GLU A 125 0.33 -4.08 -17.30
C GLU A 125 -0.03 -2.61 -17.11
N PHE A 126 -0.53 -2.23 -15.92
CA PHE A 126 -0.86 -0.86 -15.58
C PHE A 126 0.36 0.07 -15.68
N VAL A 127 1.50 -0.27 -15.05
CA VAL A 127 2.67 0.63 -15.04
C VAL A 127 3.32 0.74 -16.41
N VAL A 128 3.33 -0.33 -17.21
CA VAL A 128 3.90 -0.31 -18.56
C VAL A 128 3.06 0.55 -19.51
N GLN A 129 1.73 0.57 -19.33
CA GLN A 129 0.83 1.40 -20.13
C GLN A 129 0.81 2.88 -19.68
N LEU A 130 1.45 3.22 -18.56
CA LEU A 130 1.39 4.55 -17.94
C LEU A 130 2.55 5.45 -18.38
N SER A 131 2.57 5.85 -19.66
CA SER A 131 3.68 6.64 -20.22
C SER A 131 3.47 8.16 -20.19
N ASP A 132 2.23 8.63 -20.06
CA ASP A 132 1.84 10.03 -20.27
C ASP A 132 2.07 10.94 -19.05
N LYS A 133 1.85 10.45 -17.83
CA LYS A 133 2.07 11.21 -16.58
C LYS A 133 2.88 10.41 -15.57
N PRO A 134 3.81 11.06 -14.84
CA PRO A 134 4.58 10.39 -13.81
C PRO A 134 3.67 9.91 -12.65
N LEU A 135 4.08 8.80 -12.04
CA LEU A 135 3.33 8.09 -11.01
C LEU A 135 4.02 8.23 -9.65
N ILE A 136 3.21 8.40 -8.62
CA ILE A 136 3.53 8.11 -7.23
C ILE A 136 2.62 6.96 -6.82
N TRP A 137 3.20 5.81 -6.46
CA TRP A 137 2.49 4.61 -6.03
C TRP A 137 2.83 4.31 -4.58
N CYS A 138 1.83 4.26 -3.71
CA CYS A 138 2.01 4.04 -2.28
C CYS A 138 1.01 3.05 -1.68
N GLY A 139 1.30 2.67 -0.43
CA GLY A 139 0.47 1.80 0.40
C GLY A 139 1.21 0.53 0.82
N ASP A 140 0.46 -0.41 1.40
CA ASP A 140 0.97 -1.75 1.74
C ASP A 140 0.99 -2.62 0.47
N LEU A 141 2.22 -2.89 0.00
CA LEU A 141 2.46 -3.66 -1.21
C LEU A 141 2.66 -5.17 -0.94
N ASN A 142 2.59 -5.59 0.34
CA ASN A 142 2.72 -6.98 0.77
C ASN A 142 3.91 -7.69 0.13
N VAL A 143 5.06 -7.01 0.07
CA VAL A 143 6.33 -7.57 -0.41
C VAL A 143 7.49 -6.82 0.21
N SER A 144 8.49 -7.54 0.71
CA SER A 144 9.82 -7.02 1.02
C SER A 144 10.73 -7.42 -0.14
N HIS A 145 11.22 -6.43 -0.89
CA HIS A 145 11.86 -6.68 -2.19
C HIS A 145 13.19 -7.41 -2.05
N GLU A 146 14.05 -6.95 -1.13
CA GLU A 146 15.40 -7.47 -0.95
C GLU A 146 15.66 -7.97 0.47
N GLU A 147 16.75 -8.69 0.68
CA GLU A 147 17.09 -9.23 2.01
C GLU A 147 17.29 -8.14 3.07
N VAL A 148 17.75 -6.95 2.64
CA VAL A 148 17.86 -5.77 3.50
C VAL A 148 16.51 -5.25 3.98
N ASP A 149 15.40 -5.69 3.37
CA ASP A 149 14.03 -5.28 3.72
C ASP A 149 13.37 -6.14 4.76
N VAL A 150 14.07 -7.16 5.25
CA VAL A 150 13.60 -7.99 6.36
C VAL A 150 14.64 -8.12 7.44
N SER A 151 14.19 -8.10 8.69
CA SER A 151 15.06 -8.23 9.86
C SER A 151 15.83 -9.57 9.88
N HIS A 152 15.18 -10.67 9.50
CA HIS A 152 15.72 -12.04 9.57
C HIS A 152 15.50 -12.79 8.24
N PRO A 153 16.35 -12.55 7.21
CA PRO A 153 16.17 -13.11 5.87
C PRO A 153 16.01 -14.63 5.87
N GLU A 154 16.90 -15.35 6.55
CA GLU A 154 16.86 -16.82 6.63
C GLU A 154 15.54 -17.33 7.21
N PHE A 155 15.09 -16.74 8.32
CA PHE A 155 13.81 -17.09 8.94
C PHE A 155 12.66 -16.91 7.96
N PHE A 156 12.58 -15.75 7.30
CA PHE A 156 11.47 -15.45 6.40
C PHE A 156 11.52 -16.31 5.14
N SER A 157 12.69 -16.59 4.58
CA SER A 157 12.83 -17.46 3.41
C SER A 157 12.48 -18.92 3.69
N SER A 158 12.68 -19.41 4.92
CA SER A 158 12.40 -20.80 5.28
C SER A 158 11.10 -20.99 6.08
N ALA A 159 10.34 -19.92 6.33
CA ALA A 159 9.18 -19.98 7.21
C ALA A 159 8.11 -20.93 6.65
N LYS A 160 7.45 -21.65 7.55
CA LYS A 160 6.31 -22.54 7.25
C LYS A 160 5.18 -22.28 8.25
N GLN A 161 3.94 -22.44 7.79
CA GLN A 161 2.77 -22.45 8.67
C GLN A 161 2.35 -23.90 8.93
N ASN A 162 2.44 -24.34 10.19
CA ASN A 162 2.07 -25.70 10.62
C ASN A 162 2.71 -26.81 9.78
N GLY A 163 3.98 -26.62 9.39
CA GLY A 163 4.71 -27.57 8.55
C GLY A 163 4.26 -27.64 7.09
N TYR A 164 3.26 -26.86 6.68
CA TYR A 164 2.78 -26.83 5.29
C TYR A 164 3.92 -26.44 4.34
N VAL A 165 4.02 -27.17 3.23
CA VAL A 165 4.93 -26.90 2.13
C VAL A 165 4.07 -26.70 0.89
N PRO A 166 4.07 -25.50 0.29
CA PRO A 166 3.40 -25.25 -0.96
C PRO A 166 3.86 -26.22 -2.06
N PRO A 167 2.98 -26.59 -3.00
CA PRO A 167 3.34 -27.51 -4.08
C PRO A 167 4.47 -26.97 -4.97
N ASN A 168 4.56 -25.64 -5.13
CA ASN A 168 5.65 -25.00 -5.84
C ASN A 168 6.69 -24.46 -4.85
N LYS A 169 7.96 -24.81 -5.05
CA LYS A 169 9.08 -24.32 -4.23
C LYS A 169 9.18 -22.80 -4.19
N GLU A 170 8.70 -22.13 -5.22
CA GLU A 170 8.79 -20.68 -5.34
C GLU A 170 7.77 -19.92 -4.46
N ASP A 171 6.73 -20.60 -3.98
CA ASP A 171 5.75 -20.05 -3.02
C ASP A 171 6.15 -20.36 -1.56
N CYS A 172 7.28 -21.05 -1.34
CA CYS A 172 7.80 -21.35 -0.01
C CYS A 172 8.37 -20.09 0.68
N GLY A 173 8.21 -20.06 2.00
CA GLY A 173 8.66 -18.96 2.86
C GLY A 173 7.49 -18.14 3.38
N GLN A 174 7.82 -17.03 4.05
CA GLN A 174 6.88 -16.06 4.56
C GLN A 174 6.19 -15.34 3.39
N PRO A 175 4.85 -15.27 3.37
CA PRO A 175 4.11 -14.42 2.45
C PRO A 175 4.55 -12.96 2.58
N GLY A 176 4.88 -12.34 1.46
CA GLY A 176 5.54 -11.04 1.39
C GLY A 176 7.07 -11.14 1.29
N PHE A 177 7.67 -12.33 1.36
CA PHE A 177 9.12 -12.51 1.15
C PHE A 177 9.46 -13.77 0.35
N THR A 178 8.47 -14.38 -0.32
CA THR A 178 8.73 -15.49 -1.23
C THR A 178 9.58 -15.01 -2.41
N LEU A 179 10.40 -15.90 -2.98
CA LEU A 179 11.26 -15.57 -4.12
C LEU A 179 10.46 -15.01 -5.30
N ASN A 180 9.24 -15.52 -5.51
CA ASN A 180 8.39 -15.15 -6.63
C ASN A 180 7.70 -13.79 -6.45
N GLU A 181 7.24 -13.46 -5.25
CA GLU A 181 6.76 -12.11 -4.95
C GLU A 181 7.86 -11.08 -5.21
N ARG A 182 9.08 -11.36 -4.73
CA ARG A 182 10.26 -10.50 -4.94
C ARG A 182 10.59 -10.32 -6.42
N LYS A 183 10.67 -11.41 -7.18
CA LYS A 183 10.94 -11.37 -8.63
C LYS A 183 9.89 -10.58 -9.41
N ARG A 184 8.59 -10.80 -9.13
CA ARG A 184 7.51 -10.08 -9.82
C ARG A 184 7.49 -8.61 -9.44
N PHE A 185 7.72 -8.28 -8.18
CA PHE A 185 7.84 -6.89 -7.74
C PHE A 185 9.02 -6.19 -8.42
N GLY A 186 10.19 -6.81 -8.46
CA GLY A 186 11.36 -6.29 -9.18
C GLY A 186 11.11 -6.11 -10.68
N ALA A 187 10.34 -7.01 -11.31
CA ALA A 187 9.90 -6.84 -12.69
C ALA A 187 8.96 -5.62 -12.86
N ILE A 188 7.96 -5.45 -11.99
CA ILE A 188 7.08 -4.26 -12.01
C ILE A 188 7.90 -2.97 -11.92
N LEU A 189 8.86 -2.91 -11.00
CA LEU A 189 9.70 -1.72 -10.84
C LEU A 189 10.56 -1.44 -12.07
N ARG A 190 11.23 -2.47 -12.61
CA ARG A 190 12.11 -2.33 -13.78
C ARG A 190 11.34 -1.95 -15.03
N GLU A 191 10.30 -2.70 -15.39
CA GLU A 191 9.55 -2.46 -16.63
C GLU A 191 8.74 -1.15 -16.56
N GLY A 192 8.27 -0.77 -15.37
CA GLY A 192 7.58 0.49 -15.13
C GLY A 192 8.48 1.72 -15.00
N LYS A 193 9.82 1.55 -15.03
CA LYS A 193 10.81 2.60 -14.76
C LYS A 193 10.50 3.34 -13.45
N LEU A 194 10.40 2.56 -12.39
CA LEU A 194 10.00 3.01 -11.06
C LEU A 194 11.15 2.88 -10.07
N ILE A 195 11.20 3.83 -9.14
CA ILE A 195 12.18 3.95 -8.08
C ILE A 195 11.50 3.66 -6.75
N ASP A 196 12.04 2.70 -6.01
CA ASP A 196 11.79 2.58 -4.57
C ASP A 196 12.49 3.72 -3.84
N THR A 197 11.72 4.73 -3.43
CA THR A 197 12.26 5.97 -2.86
C THR A 197 13.02 5.76 -1.57
N TYR A 198 12.59 4.81 -0.74
CA TYR A 198 13.27 4.50 0.52
C TYR A 198 14.66 3.91 0.24
N ARG A 199 14.75 2.92 -0.66
CA ARG A 199 16.05 2.29 -0.99
C ARG A 199 16.95 3.15 -1.87
N TYR A 200 16.37 4.10 -2.59
CA TYR A 200 17.14 5.12 -3.28
C TYR A 200 17.97 5.98 -2.31
N LEU A 201 17.38 6.35 -1.17
CA LEU A 201 18.01 7.19 -0.14
C LEU A 201 18.78 6.37 0.90
N HIS A 202 18.26 5.22 1.30
CA HIS A 202 18.78 4.37 2.38
C HIS A 202 19.19 3.01 1.82
N LYS A 203 20.42 2.90 1.31
CA LYS A 203 20.89 1.66 0.66
C LYS A 203 21.17 0.53 1.64
N GLU A 204 21.57 0.88 2.85
CA GLU A 204 21.95 -0.09 3.88
C GLU A 204 20.74 -0.53 4.72
N LYS A 205 20.90 -1.67 5.36
CA LYS A 205 19.91 -2.19 6.30
C LYS A 205 20.02 -1.41 7.61
N ASP A 206 18.95 -0.73 7.98
CA ASP A 206 18.78 -0.18 9.32
C ASP A 206 18.00 -1.22 10.15
N MET A 207 18.50 -1.55 11.35
CA MET A 207 17.83 -2.47 12.27
C MET A 207 16.94 -1.74 13.29
N GLU A 208 17.23 -0.46 13.52
CA GLU A 208 16.46 0.38 14.41
C GLU A 208 15.25 0.95 13.69
N ARG A 209 15.45 1.46 12.47
CA ARG A 209 14.41 1.93 11.55
C ARG A 209 14.39 1.05 10.30
N GLY A 210 13.58 1.37 9.30
CA GLY A 210 13.65 0.68 8.00
C GLY A 210 12.72 -0.51 7.81
N PHE A 211 11.84 -0.79 8.77
CA PHE A 211 10.75 -1.76 8.62
C PHE A 211 9.42 -1.11 8.93
N SER A 212 8.45 -1.33 8.05
CA SER A 212 7.13 -0.71 8.17
C SER A 212 6.12 -1.60 8.90
N TRP A 213 6.37 -2.91 8.95
CA TRP A 213 5.53 -3.91 9.61
C TRP A 213 6.30 -4.71 10.66
N SER A 214 5.65 -5.03 11.77
CA SER A 214 6.16 -5.96 12.78
C SER A 214 5.05 -6.87 13.28
N GLY A 215 5.28 -8.18 13.20
CA GLY A 215 4.25 -9.15 13.58
C GLY A 215 3.87 -9.09 15.06
N ASN A 216 2.56 -9.19 15.31
CA ASN A 216 1.89 -9.31 16.61
C ASN A 216 1.12 -10.66 16.59
N PRO A 217 1.04 -11.48 17.66
CA PRO A 217 1.46 -11.30 19.05
C PRO A 217 2.91 -11.67 19.40
N ILE A 218 3.32 -11.24 20.60
CA ILE A 218 4.56 -11.63 21.30
C ILE A 218 4.68 -13.16 21.28
N GLY A 219 5.59 -13.66 20.45
CA GLY A 219 5.73 -15.08 20.14
C GLY A 219 6.52 -15.28 18.85
N LYS A 220 5.93 -16.00 17.87
CA LYS A 220 6.56 -16.34 16.58
C LYS A 220 7.25 -15.15 15.89
N TYR A 221 6.67 -13.96 15.97
CA TYR A 221 7.15 -12.77 15.25
C TYR A 221 7.78 -11.69 16.13
N ARG A 222 8.00 -11.93 17.44
CA ARG A 222 8.64 -10.92 18.29
C ARG A 222 10.02 -10.57 17.73
N GLY A 223 10.25 -9.28 17.48
CA GLY A 223 11.49 -8.76 16.88
C GLY A 223 11.64 -9.03 15.37
N LYS A 224 10.68 -9.70 14.74
CA LYS A 224 10.69 -9.99 13.30
C LYS A 224 9.85 -8.98 12.55
N ARG A 225 10.53 -8.20 11.71
CA ARG A 225 9.99 -7.08 10.97
C ARG A 225 10.27 -7.18 9.48
N MET A 226 9.38 -6.57 8.70
CA MET A 226 9.40 -6.52 7.24
C MET A 226 9.13 -5.08 6.78
N ARG A 227 9.74 -4.67 5.67
CA ARG A 227 9.37 -3.44 4.96
C ARG A 227 8.44 -3.83 3.82
N ILE A 228 7.16 -3.52 3.98
CA ILE A 228 6.11 -3.87 3.02
C ILE A 228 5.26 -2.66 2.59
N ASP A 229 5.48 -1.50 3.20
CA ASP A 229 4.84 -0.24 2.86
C ASP A 229 5.82 0.65 2.11
N TYR A 230 5.37 1.25 1.00
CA TYR A 230 6.25 1.93 0.07
C TYR A 230 5.72 3.30 -0.36
N PHE A 231 6.66 4.15 -0.77
CA PHE A 231 6.46 5.10 -1.85
C PHE A 231 7.37 4.70 -3.02
N ILE A 232 6.75 4.32 -4.12
CA ILE A 232 7.38 4.04 -5.40
C ILE A 232 7.07 5.21 -6.34
N VAL A 233 8.08 5.76 -7.02
CA VAL A 233 7.88 6.90 -7.93
C VAL A 233 8.43 6.61 -9.31
N SER A 234 7.84 7.20 -10.36
CA SER A 234 8.47 7.18 -11.69
C SER A 234 9.86 7.81 -11.64
N GLU A 235 10.77 7.33 -12.49
CA GLU A 235 12.13 7.89 -12.64
C GLU A 235 12.14 9.41 -12.89
N LYS A 236 11.09 9.97 -13.49
CA LYS A 236 10.91 11.42 -13.67
C LYS A 236 10.89 12.23 -12.36
N PHE A 237 10.66 11.58 -11.21
CA PHE A 237 10.73 12.22 -9.90
C PHE A 237 12.09 12.07 -9.22
N LYS A 238 13.06 11.34 -9.79
CA LYS A 238 14.33 10.98 -9.15
C LYS A 238 15.04 12.18 -8.50
N ASP A 239 15.23 13.25 -9.27
CA ASP A 239 15.96 14.45 -8.81
C ASP A 239 15.12 15.33 -7.88
N ARG A 240 13.85 14.97 -7.66
CA ARG A 240 12.94 15.63 -6.73
C ARG A 240 12.78 14.89 -5.42
N ILE A 241 13.36 13.69 -5.26
CA ILE A 241 13.28 12.94 -4.00
C ILE A 241 14.12 13.66 -2.94
N VAL A 242 13.45 14.20 -1.91
CA VAL A 242 14.11 14.92 -0.79
C VAL A 242 14.31 13.98 0.40
N SER A 243 13.24 13.34 0.86
CA SER A 243 13.28 12.41 1.99
C SER A 243 12.25 11.30 1.83
N CYS A 244 12.53 10.11 2.37
CA CYS A 244 11.57 9.02 2.48
C CYS A 244 11.80 8.29 3.80
N GLU A 245 10.91 8.50 4.77
CA GLU A 245 11.13 8.12 6.16
C GLU A 245 10.11 7.06 6.61
N ILE A 246 10.60 6.09 7.38
CA ILE A 246 9.77 5.11 8.09
C ILE A 246 9.72 5.54 9.55
N HIS A 247 8.51 5.79 10.06
CA HIS A 247 8.31 6.41 11.37
C HIS A 247 8.26 5.41 12.54
N GLY A 248 8.30 4.12 12.23
CA GLY A 248 8.42 3.06 13.23
C GLY A 248 9.87 2.76 13.59
N LYS A 249 10.12 2.49 14.87
CA LYS A 249 11.46 2.12 15.35
C LYS A 249 11.47 1.17 16.54
N GLY A 250 12.57 0.44 16.65
CA GLY A 250 12.92 -0.37 17.81
C GLY A 250 12.00 -1.57 18.03
N ILE A 251 12.40 -2.45 18.96
CA ILE A 251 11.62 -3.66 19.30
C ILE A 251 10.37 -3.37 20.12
N GLU A 252 10.35 -2.19 20.73
CA GLU A 252 9.23 -1.66 21.52
C GLU A 252 8.13 -1.04 20.64
N LEU A 253 8.24 -1.14 19.30
CA LEU A 253 7.23 -0.70 18.34
C LEU A 253 6.85 0.78 18.52
N GLN A 254 7.83 1.64 18.78
CA GLN A 254 7.60 3.08 18.81
C GLN A 254 7.18 3.55 17.41
N GLY A 255 6.10 4.34 17.31
CA GLY A 255 5.54 4.80 16.03
C GLY A 255 4.49 3.87 15.40
N PHE A 256 4.23 2.70 16.01
CA PHE A 256 3.17 1.77 15.60
C PHE A 256 1.88 2.04 16.39
N TYR A 257 1.21 3.17 16.08
CA TYR A 257 0.09 3.73 16.83
C TYR A 257 -1.22 2.92 16.73
N GLY A 258 -1.25 1.71 17.31
CA GLY A 258 -2.44 0.84 17.32
C GLY A 258 -2.60 -0.02 16.05
N SER A 259 -1.58 -0.04 15.19
CA SER A 259 -1.45 -0.95 14.05
C SER A 259 -0.13 -1.73 14.17
N ASP A 260 -0.06 -2.91 13.58
CA ASP A 260 1.18 -3.66 13.34
C ASP A 260 2.03 -3.06 12.20
N HIS A 261 1.51 -2.03 11.52
CA HIS A 261 2.26 -1.16 10.61
C HIS A 261 2.54 0.22 11.24
N CYS A 262 3.57 0.90 10.72
CA CYS A 262 3.87 2.28 11.05
C CYS A 262 3.80 3.18 9.79
N PRO A 263 3.64 4.50 9.95
CA PRO A 263 3.60 5.43 8.82
C PRO A 263 4.90 5.44 8.03
N VAL A 264 4.77 5.66 6.71
CA VAL A 264 5.86 6.03 5.80
C VAL A 264 5.55 7.40 5.22
N SER A 265 6.55 8.26 5.03
CA SER A 265 6.37 9.56 4.39
C SER A 265 7.37 9.77 3.26
N LEU A 266 6.92 10.37 2.16
CA LEU A 266 7.76 10.85 1.07
C LEU A 266 7.66 12.37 0.98
N GLU A 267 8.80 13.05 0.86
CA GLU A 267 8.90 14.46 0.51
C GLU A 267 9.52 14.60 -0.88
N LEU A 268 8.83 15.36 -1.73
CA LEU A 268 9.34 15.75 -3.05
C LEU A 268 9.56 17.26 -3.09
N SER A 269 10.66 17.69 -3.71
CA SER A 269 10.91 19.10 -3.97
C SER A 269 9.86 19.66 -4.94
N PRO A 270 9.62 20.99 -4.95
CA PRO A 270 8.79 21.64 -5.94
C PRO A 270 9.21 21.27 -7.37
N ALA A 271 8.28 21.34 -8.33
CA ALA A 271 8.68 21.24 -9.72
C ALA A 271 9.65 22.39 -10.03
N ILE A 272 10.75 22.09 -10.73
CA ILE A 272 11.59 23.13 -11.31
C ILE A 272 10.69 23.84 -12.33
N SER A 273 10.41 25.11 -12.10
CA SER A 273 9.82 25.95 -13.14
C SER A 273 10.95 26.34 -14.06
N ASP A 274 10.80 26.09 -15.36
CA ASP A 274 11.67 26.67 -16.37
C ASP A 274 11.37 28.18 -16.44
N SER A 275 11.82 28.92 -15.44
CA SER A 275 11.83 30.38 -15.41
C SER A 275 13.25 30.84 -15.67
N ASN A 276 13.70 30.69 -16.91
CA ASN A 276 14.82 31.42 -17.52
C ASN A 276 14.79 31.25 -19.05
N GLU A 277 13.75 31.80 -19.69
CA GLU A 277 13.95 32.45 -20.99
C GLU A 277 13.70 33.94 -20.77
N GLY A 278 14.81 34.66 -20.54
CA GLY A 278 14.89 36.12 -20.50
C GLY A 278 15.95 36.58 -21.49
#